data_AF-A0A1C6H3S8-F1
#
_entry.id   AF-A0A1C6H3S8-F1
#
_cell.length_a   1.000
_cell.length_b   1.000
_cell.length_c   1.000
_cell.angle_alpha   90.00
_cell.angle_beta   90.00
_cell.angle_gamma   90.00
#
_symmetry.space_group_name_H-M   'P 1'
#
loop_
_entity.id
_entity.type
_entity.pdbx_description
1 polymer ?
#
loop_
_entity_poly.entity_id
_entity_poly.type
_entity_poly.pdbx_seq_one_letter_code
_entity_poly.pdbx_strand_id
1 'polypeptide(L)'
;MKTTRQKRAAPFYAAAAVWLAYALVLPLYEPLHYALAAGASLLAFAAASALCRGGPAGEEAGEAPPEKAEEPAEKKPASTGNPELDKMVRDGELAIREMKRLDENIADPGISADIVRLEQVSARIFDEVRTHPEKLPQIRRFLDYYLPTTLKLLNAYDRMSGTGISGENIDTTLAKVEGMMRTIVAAFEKQLDSLYGAEALDISTDITVLENMMAREGLVDSPLKAEPDEKKETDIRLEL
;
A
#
# COMPACT_ATOMS: atom_id res chain seq x y z
N MET A 1 19.03 -0.01 23.62
CA MET A 1 19.30 -1.46 23.46
C MET A 1 18.95 -1.83 22.02
N LYS A 2 19.94 -2.21 21.20
CA LYS A 2 19.73 -2.55 19.78
C LYS A 2 19.48 -4.05 19.68
N THR A 3 18.26 -4.46 19.36
CA THR A 3 17.93 -5.85 19.01
C THR A 3 18.13 -6.03 17.51
N THR A 4 19.30 -6.54 17.11
CA THR A 4 19.53 -6.98 15.73
C THR A 4 18.78 -8.30 15.51
N ARG A 5 17.72 -8.27 14.69
CA ARG A 5 16.96 -9.46 14.28
C ARG A 5 17.84 -10.30 13.35
N GLN A 6 18.58 -11.26 13.91
CA GLN A 6 19.38 -12.22 13.14
C GLN A 6 18.49 -13.02 12.20
N LYS A 7 18.74 -12.89 10.89
CA LYS A 7 18.16 -13.75 9.85
C LYS A 7 18.65 -15.18 10.11
N ARG A 8 17.72 -16.10 10.41
CA ARG A 8 18.01 -17.52 10.69
C ARG A 8 18.53 -18.19 9.41
N ALA A 9 19.84 -18.16 9.20
CA ALA A 9 20.54 -18.94 8.18
C ALA A 9 20.71 -20.42 8.55
N ALA A 10 20.20 -20.83 9.72
CA ALA A 10 20.25 -22.19 10.25
C ALA A 10 19.79 -23.32 9.29
N PRO A 11 18.75 -23.18 8.44
CA PRO A 11 18.30 -24.30 7.62
C PRO A 11 19.27 -24.63 6.47
N PHE A 12 20.02 -23.64 5.96
CA PHE A 12 20.96 -23.87 4.86
C PHE A 12 22.21 -24.64 5.32
N TYR A 13 22.67 -24.41 6.55
CA TYR A 13 23.82 -25.14 7.11
C TYR A 13 23.50 -26.60 7.47
N ALA A 14 22.24 -26.89 7.85
CA ALA A 14 21.80 -28.27 8.10
C ALA A 14 21.82 -29.10 6.80
N ALA A 15 21.37 -28.54 5.68
CA ALA A 15 21.41 -29.22 4.38
C ALA A 15 22.85 -29.47 3.90
N ALA A 16 23.76 -28.52 4.13
CA ALA A 16 25.18 -28.67 3.79
C ALA A 16 25.88 -29.74 4.65
N ALA A 17 25.55 -29.81 5.95
CA ALA A 17 26.11 -30.82 6.87
C ALA A 17 25.65 -32.25 6.51
N VAL A 18 24.40 -32.40 6.05
CA VAL A 18 23.89 -33.69 5.56
C VAL A 18 24.61 -34.12 4.28
N TRP A 19 24.86 -33.20 3.34
CA TRP A 19 25.64 -33.49 2.14
C TRP A 19 27.09 -33.88 2.44
N LEU A 20 27.73 -33.21 3.41
CA LEU A 20 29.09 -33.53 3.86
C LEU A 20 29.17 -34.88 4.58
N ALA A 21 28.21 -35.20 5.44
CA ALA A 21 28.14 -36.48 6.12
C ALA A 21 27.84 -37.63 5.13
N TYR A 22 26.98 -37.39 4.15
CA TYR A 22 26.65 -38.37 3.12
C TYR A 22 27.83 -38.68 2.18
N ALA A 23 28.64 -37.66 1.84
CA ALA A 23 29.85 -37.84 1.03
C ALA A 23 30.97 -38.62 1.74
N LEU A 24 30.96 -38.68 3.08
CA LEU A 24 32.02 -39.31 3.87
C LEU A 24 31.80 -40.82 4.12
N VAL A 25 30.56 -41.32 4.00
CA VAL A 25 30.18 -42.66 4.49
C VAL A 25 29.92 -43.70 3.39
N LEU A 26 29.67 -43.31 2.13
CA LEU A 26 29.33 -44.26 1.05
C LEU A 26 30.14 -44.05 -0.24
N PRO A 27 30.66 -45.11 -0.88
CA PRO A 27 31.35 -45.02 -2.17
C PRO A 27 30.36 -44.69 -3.30
N LEU A 28 30.48 -43.48 -3.87
CA LEU A 28 29.65 -42.97 -4.98
C LEU A 28 30.00 -43.65 -6.32
N TYR A 29 29.34 -44.75 -6.70
CA TYR A 29 29.50 -45.30 -8.06
C TYR A 29 28.24 -45.84 -8.76
N GLU A 30 27.02 -45.59 -8.25
CA GLU A 30 25.78 -45.90 -9.01
C GLU A 30 24.73 -44.77 -8.94
N PRO A 31 24.01 -44.49 -10.06
CA PRO A 31 23.07 -43.36 -10.18
C PRO A 31 21.86 -43.44 -9.23
N LEU A 32 21.56 -44.65 -8.73
CA LEU A 32 20.47 -44.91 -7.80
C LEU A 32 20.71 -44.26 -6.42
N HIS A 33 21.97 -44.09 -6.02
CA HIS A 33 22.31 -43.49 -4.73
C HIS A 33 22.04 -41.99 -4.67
N TYR A 34 22.06 -41.28 -5.81
CA TYR A 34 21.69 -39.86 -5.85
C TYR A 34 20.19 -39.66 -5.68
N ALA A 35 19.36 -40.56 -6.22
CA ALA A 35 17.91 -40.51 -6.03
C ALA A 35 17.53 -40.74 -4.56
N LEU A 36 18.18 -41.71 -3.90
CA LEU A 36 17.99 -41.96 -2.47
C LEU A 36 18.49 -40.79 -1.60
N ALA A 37 19.60 -40.16 -1.97
CA ALA A 37 20.09 -38.96 -1.28
C ALA A 37 19.13 -37.76 -1.43
N ALA A 38 18.57 -37.56 -2.62
CA ALA A 38 17.57 -36.53 -2.88
C ALA A 38 16.29 -36.76 -2.05
N GLY A 39 15.82 -38.01 -1.98
CA GLY A 39 14.69 -38.40 -1.13
C GLY A 39 14.97 -38.17 0.36
N ALA A 40 16.13 -38.62 0.86
CA ALA A 40 16.50 -38.47 2.26
C ALA A 40 16.69 -37.00 2.67
N SER A 41 17.23 -36.16 1.78
CA SER A 41 17.39 -34.71 2.03
C SER A 41 16.06 -33.97 2.02
N LEU A 42 15.11 -34.32 1.14
CA LEU A 42 13.74 -33.82 1.18
C LEU A 42 13.03 -34.20 2.49
N LEU A 43 13.18 -35.45 2.94
CA LEU A 43 12.62 -35.92 4.20
C LEU A 43 13.24 -35.21 5.43
N ALA A 44 14.56 -35.03 5.44
CA ALA A 44 15.23 -34.31 6.52
C ALA A 44 14.86 -32.82 6.55
N PHE A 45 14.69 -32.19 5.39
CA PHE A 45 14.21 -30.81 5.28
C PHE A 45 12.75 -30.68 5.73
N ALA A 46 11.89 -31.62 5.33
CA ALA A 46 10.50 -31.69 5.79
C ALA A 46 10.42 -31.89 7.31
N ALA A 47 11.20 -32.80 7.88
CA ALA A 47 11.26 -33.01 9.33
C ALA A 47 11.78 -31.77 10.08
N ALA A 48 12.88 -31.16 9.62
CA ALA A 48 13.43 -29.96 10.26
C ALA A 48 12.47 -28.75 10.14
N SER A 49 11.77 -28.62 9.01
CA SER A 49 10.76 -27.56 8.81
C SER A 49 9.49 -27.80 9.62
N ALA A 50 9.07 -29.06 9.81
CA ALA A 50 7.97 -29.44 10.67
C ALA A 50 8.30 -29.21 12.16
N LEU A 51 9.50 -29.59 12.61
CA LEU A 51 9.96 -29.29 13.98
C LEU A 51 10.16 -27.79 14.23
N CYS A 52 10.44 -27.00 13.19
CA CYS A 52 10.49 -25.53 13.30
C CYS A 52 9.12 -24.85 13.16
N ARG A 53 8.07 -25.54 12.69
CA ARG A 53 6.72 -24.98 12.47
C ARG A 53 5.61 -25.54 13.37
N GLY A 54 5.87 -26.53 14.23
CA GLY A 54 4.82 -27.19 15.02
C GLY A 54 4.78 -26.84 16.52
N GLY A 55 4.05 -25.78 16.88
CA GLY A 55 3.09 -25.83 18.00
C GLY A 55 1.68 -26.05 17.40
N PRO A 56 0.72 -26.67 18.12
CA PRO A 56 -0.05 -27.79 17.58
C PRO A 56 -1.39 -27.41 16.93
N ALA A 57 -1.76 -28.13 15.87
CA ALA A 57 -3.12 -28.52 15.44
C ALA A 57 -2.99 -29.23 14.07
N GLY A 58 -3.01 -30.56 14.02
CA GLY A 58 -4.16 -31.38 13.57
C GLY A 58 -3.83 -31.94 12.17
N GLU A 59 -3.54 -33.24 12.05
CA GLU A 59 -4.48 -34.29 11.55
C GLU A 59 -5.13 -33.93 10.21
N GLU A 60 -5.10 -34.72 9.13
CA GLU A 60 -4.61 -36.06 8.82
C GLU A 60 -4.38 -36.13 7.31
N ALA A 61 -3.70 -37.19 6.89
CA ALA A 61 -3.48 -37.59 5.51
C ALA A 61 -4.76 -37.75 4.69
N GLY A 62 -4.68 -37.36 3.43
CA GLY A 62 -5.60 -37.75 2.37
C GLY A 62 -4.87 -37.74 1.04
N GLU A 63 -4.34 -38.89 0.64
CA GLU A 63 -3.92 -39.14 -0.74
C GLU A 63 -5.12 -38.94 -1.68
N ALA A 64 -4.98 -38.08 -2.67
CA ALA A 64 -5.84 -38.02 -3.84
C ALA A 64 -4.97 -37.90 -5.12
N PRO A 65 -5.23 -38.71 -6.18
CA PRO A 65 -4.48 -38.74 -7.45
C PRO A 65 -4.38 -37.39 -8.18
N PRO A 66 -3.44 -37.24 -9.14
CA PRO A 66 -3.07 -35.93 -9.67
C PRO A 66 -4.21 -35.34 -10.50
N GLU A 67 -4.90 -34.36 -9.92
CA GLU A 67 -5.85 -33.53 -10.64
C GLU A 67 -5.08 -32.55 -11.53
N LYS A 68 -5.51 -32.50 -12.79
CA LYS A 68 -4.95 -31.65 -13.84
C LYS A 68 -4.79 -30.23 -13.32
N ALA A 69 -3.64 -29.64 -13.66
CA ALA A 69 -3.42 -28.21 -13.57
C ALA A 69 -4.53 -27.47 -14.34
N GLU A 70 -5.56 -27.04 -13.61
CA GLU A 70 -6.36 -25.91 -14.01
C GLU A 70 -5.49 -24.68 -13.83
N GLU A 71 -5.18 -24.04 -14.96
CA GLU A 71 -4.63 -22.70 -15.02
C GLU A 71 -5.39 -21.80 -14.04
N PRO A 72 -4.73 -20.88 -13.31
CA PRO A 72 -5.46 -19.91 -12.51
C PRO A 72 -6.33 -19.11 -13.46
N ALA A 73 -7.63 -19.37 -13.44
CA ALA A 73 -8.59 -18.55 -14.14
C ALA A 73 -8.42 -17.13 -13.60
N GLU A 74 -7.77 -16.27 -14.38
CA GLU A 74 -7.78 -14.83 -14.20
C GLU A 74 -9.25 -14.44 -14.08
N LYS A 75 -9.70 -14.16 -12.85
CA LYS A 75 -10.98 -13.51 -12.61
C LYS A 75 -10.86 -12.15 -13.27
N LYS A 76 -11.27 -12.04 -14.54
CA LYS A 76 -11.46 -10.76 -15.20
C LYS A 76 -12.33 -9.93 -14.26
N PRO A 77 -11.89 -8.73 -13.84
CA PRO A 77 -12.71 -7.89 -12.98
C PRO A 77 -14.07 -7.73 -13.66
N ALA A 78 -15.14 -7.94 -12.91
CA ALA A 78 -16.50 -7.82 -13.43
C ALA A 78 -16.64 -6.45 -14.08
N SER A 79 -16.93 -6.44 -15.39
CA SER A 79 -17.07 -5.18 -16.13
C SER A 79 -18.32 -4.46 -15.63
N THR A 80 -18.15 -3.20 -15.22
CA THR A 80 -19.23 -2.35 -14.73
C THR A 80 -20.12 -1.81 -15.85
N GLY A 81 -19.83 -2.16 -17.11
CA GLY A 81 -20.48 -1.59 -18.29
C GLY A 81 -19.95 -0.21 -18.68
N ASN A 82 -19.09 0.41 -17.84
CA ASN A 82 -18.37 1.64 -18.14
C ASN A 82 -16.86 1.34 -18.29
N PRO A 83 -16.29 1.42 -19.51
CA PRO A 83 -14.89 1.09 -19.74
C PRO A 83 -13.91 2.06 -19.05
N GLU A 84 -14.29 3.32 -18.87
CA GLU A 84 -13.46 4.29 -18.15
C GLU A 84 -13.42 3.99 -16.65
N LEU A 85 -14.56 3.60 -16.06
CA LEU A 85 -14.63 3.19 -14.66
C LEU A 85 -13.85 1.90 -14.43
N ASP A 86 -14.01 0.91 -15.32
CA ASP A 86 -13.26 -0.35 -15.26
C ASP A 86 -11.74 -0.12 -15.36
N LYS A 87 -11.31 0.83 -16.21
CA LYS A 87 -9.91 1.23 -16.31
C LYS A 87 -9.44 1.87 -15.01
N MET A 88 -10.20 2.81 -14.47
CA MET A 88 -9.88 3.48 -13.20
C MET A 88 -9.72 2.49 -12.06
N VAL A 89 -10.61 1.50 -11.92
CA VAL A 89 -10.50 0.47 -10.87
C VAL A 89 -9.20 -0.32 -11.01
N ARG A 90 -8.87 -0.80 -12.23
CA ARG A 90 -7.64 -1.55 -12.48
C ARG A 90 -6.39 -0.71 -12.20
N ASP A 91 -6.35 0.52 -12.72
CA ASP A 91 -5.22 1.43 -12.56
C ASP A 91 -5.04 1.83 -11.08
N GLY A 92 -6.15 2.05 -10.37
CA GLY A 92 -6.16 2.35 -8.95
C GLY A 92 -5.58 1.19 -8.13
N GLU A 93 -6.05 -0.04 -8.36
CA GLU A 93 -5.50 -1.21 -7.68
C GLU A 93 -3.99 -1.41 -7.96
N LEU A 94 -3.56 -1.20 -9.20
CA LEU A 94 -2.13 -1.26 -9.56
C LEU A 94 -1.33 -0.19 -8.82
N ALA A 95 -1.85 1.04 -8.74
CA ALA A 95 -1.22 2.13 -8.03
C ALA A 95 -1.10 1.85 -6.52
N ILE A 96 -2.16 1.33 -5.88
CA ILE A 96 -2.14 0.95 -4.46
C ILE A 96 -1.10 -0.15 -4.21
N ARG A 97 -1.06 -1.18 -5.06
CA ARG A 97 -0.05 -2.25 -4.95
C ARG A 97 1.37 -1.71 -5.10
N GLU A 98 1.58 -0.78 -6.03
CA GLU A 98 2.88 -0.16 -6.24
C GLU A 98 3.31 0.72 -5.06
N MET A 99 2.39 1.47 -4.46
CA MET A 99 2.67 2.24 -3.23
C MET A 99 3.09 1.33 -2.07
N LYS A 100 2.41 0.19 -1.88
CA LYS A 100 2.81 -0.81 -0.86
C LYS A 100 4.21 -1.36 -1.12
N ARG A 101 4.52 -1.71 -2.36
CA ARG A 101 5.85 -2.20 -2.73
C ARG A 101 6.93 -1.14 -2.46
N LEU A 102 6.64 0.12 -2.76
CA LEU A 102 7.57 1.24 -2.51
C LEU A 102 7.78 1.46 -1.01
N ASP A 103 6.72 1.40 -0.20
CA ASP A 103 6.79 1.46 1.26
C ASP A 103 7.66 0.33 1.85
N GLU A 104 7.47 -0.91 1.37
CA GLU A 104 8.25 -2.07 1.82
C GLU A 104 9.75 -1.97 1.47
N ASN A 105 10.08 -1.28 0.37
CA ASN A 105 11.45 -1.14 -0.11
C ASN A 105 12.19 0.07 0.49
N ILE A 106 11.50 1.19 0.70
CA ILE A 106 12.10 2.43 1.15
C ILE A 106 12.29 2.39 2.67
N ALA A 107 13.54 2.37 3.12
CA ALA A 107 13.87 2.30 4.54
C ALA A 107 13.70 3.63 5.30
N ASP A 108 13.56 4.76 4.60
CA ASP A 108 13.39 6.06 5.24
C ASP A 108 12.01 6.16 5.92
N PRO A 109 11.93 6.37 7.26
CA PRO A 109 10.66 6.38 7.98
C PRO A 109 9.75 7.55 7.59
N GLY A 110 10.31 8.69 7.18
CA GLY A 110 9.54 9.88 6.81
C GLY A 110 8.82 9.67 5.49
N ILE A 111 9.54 9.22 4.47
CA ILE A 111 8.98 8.86 3.17
C ILE A 111 8.00 7.70 3.29
N SER A 112 8.34 6.64 4.02
CA SER A 112 7.44 5.50 4.27
C SER A 112 6.11 5.98 4.85
N ALA A 113 6.13 6.84 5.87
CA ALA A 113 4.90 7.41 6.44
C ALA A 113 4.09 8.22 5.42
N ASP A 114 4.75 9.03 4.58
CA ASP A 114 4.10 9.79 3.52
C ASP A 114 3.50 8.87 2.43
N ILE A 115 4.18 7.77 2.07
CA ILE A 115 3.67 6.76 1.12
C ILE A 115 2.44 6.06 1.69
N VAL A 116 2.46 5.65 2.95
CA VAL A 116 1.30 5.02 3.60
C VAL A 116 0.11 5.97 3.60
N ARG A 117 0.32 7.26 3.88
CA ARG A 117 -0.75 8.26 3.83
C ARG A 117 -1.25 8.48 2.40
N LEU A 118 -0.35 8.52 1.43
CA LEU A 118 -0.68 8.61 0.01
C LEU A 118 -1.54 7.42 -0.45
N GLU A 119 -1.18 6.20 -0.02
CA GLU A 119 -1.92 4.97 -0.30
C GLU A 119 -3.34 5.06 0.26
N GLN A 120 -3.48 5.41 1.54
CA GLN A 120 -4.77 5.51 2.21
C GLN A 120 -5.69 6.53 1.53
N VAL A 121 -5.16 7.70 1.19
CA VAL A 121 -5.94 8.76 0.55
C VAL A 121 -6.33 8.35 -0.87
N SER A 122 -5.40 7.77 -1.64
CA SER A 122 -5.68 7.27 -2.99
C SER A 122 -6.75 6.16 -2.97
N ALA A 123 -6.68 5.24 -2.00
CA ALA A 123 -7.66 4.18 -1.85
C ALA A 123 -9.05 4.74 -1.58
N ARG A 124 -9.17 5.74 -0.69
CA ARG A 124 -10.44 6.44 -0.42
C ARG A 124 -10.97 7.16 -1.66
N ILE A 125 -10.11 7.82 -2.45
CA ILE A 125 -10.51 8.46 -3.71
C ILE A 125 -11.10 7.42 -4.68
N PHE A 126 -10.43 6.27 -4.86
CA PHE A 126 -10.93 5.24 -5.76
C PHE A 126 -12.21 4.59 -5.25
N ASP A 127 -12.33 4.35 -3.95
CA ASP A 127 -13.54 3.80 -3.34
C ASP A 127 -14.73 4.75 -3.48
N GLU A 128 -14.51 6.04 -3.30
CA GLU A 128 -15.52 7.08 -3.47
C GLU A 128 -16.02 7.10 -4.91
N VAL A 129 -15.14 7.13 -5.91
CA VAL A 129 -15.53 7.14 -7.33
C VAL A 129 -16.10 5.79 -7.79
N ARG A 130 -15.70 4.69 -7.17
CA ARG A 130 -16.31 3.37 -7.43
C ARG A 130 -17.76 3.32 -6.94
N THR A 131 -18.04 3.95 -5.81
CA THR A 131 -19.39 4.04 -5.22
C THR A 131 -20.24 5.09 -5.94
N HIS A 132 -19.60 6.15 -6.42
CA HIS A 132 -20.20 7.30 -7.10
C HIS A 132 -19.54 7.54 -8.48
N PRO A 133 -19.85 6.71 -9.51
CA PRO A 133 -19.21 6.81 -10.83
C PRO A 133 -19.35 8.17 -11.52
N GLU A 134 -20.38 8.94 -11.18
CA GLU A 134 -20.59 10.32 -11.63
C GLU A 134 -19.47 11.28 -11.23
N LYS A 135 -18.68 10.94 -10.20
CA LYS A 135 -17.52 11.73 -9.74
C LYS A 135 -16.25 11.45 -10.56
N LEU A 136 -16.25 10.43 -11.43
CA LEU A 136 -15.09 10.04 -12.25
C LEU A 136 -14.48 11.20 -13.07
N PRO A 137 -15.26 12.08 -13.73
CA PRO A 137 -14.70 13.22 -14.46
C PRO A 137 -13.90 14.18 -13.58
N GLN A 138 -14.25 14.30 -12.30
CA GLN A 138 -13.58 15.21 -11.36
C GLN A 138 -12.15 14.75 -11.03
N ILE A 139 -11.88 13.44 -11.09
CA ILE A 139 -10.56 12.86 -10.80
C ILE A 139 -9.74 12.52 -12.05
N ARG A 140 -10.20 12.83 -13.27
CA ARG A 140 -9.45 12.46 -14.50
C ARG A 140 -8.00 12.95 -14.49
N ARG A 141 -7.78 14.22 -14.11
CA ARG A 141 -6.42 14.78 -14.05
C ARG A 141 -5.57 14.13 -12.94
N PHE A 142 -6.21 13.74 -11.84
CA PHE A 142 -5.56 12.97 -10.78
C PHE A 142 -5.05 11.63 -11.33
N LEU A 143 -5.91 10.89 -12.04
CA LEU A 143 -5.59 9.60 -12.65
C LEU A 143 -4.52 9.67 -13.73
N ASP A 144 -4.66 10.61 -14.66
CA ASP A 144 -3.88 10.61 -15.90
C ASP A 144 -2.53 11.32 -15.74
N TYR A 145 -2.37 12.17 -14.73
CA TYR A 145 -1.19 13.02 -14.58
C TYR A 145 -0.55 12.95 -13.19
N TYR A 146 -1.31 13.28 -12.14
CA TYR A 146 -0.72 13.45 -10.81
C TYR A 146 -0.28 12.13 -10.20
N LEU A 147 -1.14 11.12 -10.20
CA LEU A 147 -0.86 9.81 -9.61
C LEU A 147 0.32 9.09 -10.30
N PRO A 148 0.38 8.95 -11.64
CA PRO A 148 1.51 8.30 -12.30
C PRO A 148 2.83 9.06 -12.09
N THR A 149 2.76 10.39 -12.04
CA THR A 149 3.95 11.23 -11.80
C THR A 149 4.48 11.02 -10.39
N THR A 150 3.61 10.97 -9.37
CA THR A 150 4.01 10.66 -7.99
C THR A 150 4.67 9.28 -7.90
N LEU A 151 4.08 8.24 -8.50
CA LEU A 151 4.67 6.90 -8.52
C LEU A 151 6.03 6.88 -9.21
N LYS A 152 6.19 7.65 -10.30
CA LYS A 152 7.48 7.78 -11.00
C LYS A 152 8.56 8.41 -10.12
N LEU A 153 8.20 9.43 -9.34
CA LEU A 153 9.11 10.12 -8.42
C LEU A 153 9.54 9.19 -7.27
N LEU A 154 8.59 8.49 -6.66
CA LEU A 154 8.88 7.51 -5.61
C LEU A 154 9.75 6.35 -6.12
N ASN A 155 9.47 5.86 -7.33
CA ASN A 155 10.33 4.86 -7.98
C ASN A 155 11.75 5.37 -8.24
N ALA A 156 11.92 6.64 -8.59
CA ALA A 156 13.24 7.24 -8.74
C ALA A 156 13.94 7.31 -7.37
N TYR A 157 13.22 7.70 -6.32
CA TYR A 157 13.72 7.74 -4.95
C TYR A 157 14.18 6.36 -4.46
N ASP A 158 13.35 5.32 -4.61
CA ASP A 158 13.65 3.93 -4.26
C ASP A 158 14.98 3.48 -4.91
N ARG A 159 15.10 3.68 -6.23
CA ARG A 159 16.33 3.31 -6.97
C ARG A 159 17.56 4.06 -6.48
N MET A 160 17.45 5.38 -6.26
CA MET A 160 18.60 6.20 -5.86
C MET A 160 19.05 5.85 -4.43
N SER A 161 18.11 5.78 -3.49
CA SER A 161 18.38 5.45 -2.08
C SER A 161 18.93 4.04 -1.90
N GLY A 162 18.51 3.08 -2.74
CA GLY A 162 18.98 1.69 -2.70
C GLY A 162 20.39 1.45 -3.27
N THR A 163 21.00 2.41 -3.99
CA THR A 163 22.32 2.20 -4.62
C THR A 163 23.48 2.17 -3.63
N GLY A 164 23.31 2.73 -2.42
CA GLY A 164 24.40 2.90 -1.45
C GLY A 164 25.48 3.90 -1.89
N ILE A 165 25.27 4.62 -2.99
CA ILE A 165 26.16 5.66 -3.49
C ILE A 165 25.67 6.99 -2.94
N SER A 166 26.47 7.64 -2.10
CA SER A 166 26.23 9.01 -1.66
C SER A 166 27.05 9.97 -2.51
N GLY A 167 26.40 11.05 -2.93
CA GLY A 167 26.99 12.11 -3.74
C GLY A 167 26.07 13.32 -3.75
N GLU A 168 26.63 14.52 -3.81
CA GLU A 168 25.91 15.79 -3.61
C GLU A 168 24.62 15.90 -4.45
N ASN A 169 24.66 15.47 -5.72
CA ASN A 169 23.49 15.48 -6.60
C ASN A 169 22.41 14.46 -6.19
N ILE A 170 22.80 13.28 -5.71
CA ILE A 170 21.88 12.22 -5.27
C ILE A 170 21.18 12.71 -4.00
N ASP A 171 21.97 13.12 -3.01
CA ASP A 171 21.46 13.56 -1.70
C ASP A 171 20.53 14.77 -1.85
N THR A 172 20.90 15.75 -2.70
CA THR A 172 20.04 16.89 -3.02
C THR A 172 18.73 16.48 -3.69
N THR A 173 18.75 15.47 -4.56
CA THR A 173 17.55 15.00 -5.25
C THR A 173 16.63 14.23 -4.31
N LEU A 174 17.19 13.38 -3.45
CA LEU A 174 16.45 12.66 -2.41
C LEU A 174 15.72 13.66 -1.49
N ALA A 175 16.43 14.66 -0.97
CA ALA A 175 15.86 15.70 -0.11
C ALA A 175 14.74 16.52 -0.80
N LYS A 176 14.87 16.77 -2.12
CA LYS A 176 13.81 17.45 -2.89
C LYS A 176 12.56 16.59 -3.02
N VAL A 177 12.71 15.29 -3.27
CA VAL A 177 11.56 14.36 -3.32
C VAL A 177 10.91 14.27 -1.95
N GLU A 178 11.70 14.14 -0.88
CA GLU A 178 11.22 14.17 0.52
C GLU A 178 10.38 15.41 0.83
N GLY A 179 10.91 16.60 0.54
CA GLY A 179 10.17 17.85 0.76
C GLY A 179 8.89 17.95 -0.07
N MET A 180 8.88 17.40 -1.28
CA MET A 180 7.74 17.43 -2.18
C MET A 180 6.64 16.42 -1.79
N MET A 181 7.01 15.27 -1.20
CA MET A 181 6.06 14.22 -0.85
C MET A 181 4.95 14.70 0.09
N ARG A 182 5.29 15.50 1.11
CA ARG A 182 4.28 16.12 1.99
C ARG A 182 3.28 16.99 1.25
N THR A 183 3.77 17.78 0.29
CA THR A 183 2.93 18.64 -0.55
C THR A 183 2.01 17.81 -1.45
N ILE A 184 2.52 16.71 -2.01
CA ILE A 184 1.73 15.78 -2.83
C ILE A 184 0.61 15.15 -2.00
N VAL A 185 0.93 14.65 -0.79
CA VAL A 185 -0.05 14.05 0.11
C VAL A 185 -1.16 15.05 0.44
N ALA A 186 -0.82 16.28 0.82
CA ALA A 186 -1.81 17.32 1.10
C ALA A 186 -2.68 17.65 -0.13
N ALA A 187 -2.11 17.65 -1.33
CA ALA A 187 -2.87 17.85 -2.57
C ALA A 187 -3.86 16.70 -2.83
N PHE A 188 -3.47 15.45 -2.51
CA PHE A 188 -4.33 14.29 -2.65
C PHE A 188 -5.47 14.32 -1.63
N GLU A 189 -5.20 14.76 -0.39
CA GLU A 189 -6.23 14.96 0.63
C GLU A 189 -7.24 16.02 0.21
N LYS A 190 -6.76 17.12 -0.36
CA LYS A 190 -7.64 18.15 -0.94
C LYS A 190 -8.45 17.62 -2.12
N GLN A 191 -7.87 16.75 -2.94
CA GLN A 191 -8.61 16.09 -4.01
C GLN A 191 -9.71 15.19 -3.46
N LEU A 192 -9.45 14.44 -2.39
CA LEU A 192 -10.47 13.63 -1.71
C LEU A 192 -11.57 14.52 -1.11
N ASP A 193 -11.21 15.58 -0.38
CA ASP A 193 -12.14 16.55 0.21
C ASP A 193 -13.07 17.15 -0.85
N SER A 194 -12.52 17.51 -2.01
CA SER A 194 -13.32 18.07 -3.10
C SER A 194 -14.41 17.14 -3.64
N LEU A 195 -14.26 15.82 -3.47
CA LEU A 195 -15.29 14.85 -3.88
C LEU A 195 -16.54 14.89 -2.99
N TYR A 196 -16.43 15.45 -1.78
CA TYR A 196 -17.55 15.64 -0.86
C TYR A 196 -18.16 17.04 -0.95
N GLY A 197 -17.59 17.95 -1.73
CA GLY A 197 -18.00 19.36 -1.76
C GLY A 197 -19.46 19.59 -2.16
N ALA A 198 -19.98 18.81 -3.12
CA ALA A 198 -21.38 18.92 -3.54
C ALA A 198 -22.36 18.44 -2.45
N GLU A 199 -22.03 17.34 -1.78
CA GLU A 199 -22.82 16.78 -0.68
C GLU A 199 -22.78 17.68 0.57
N ALA A 200 -21.61 18.25 0.88
CA ALA A 200 -21.46 19.22 1.96
C ALA A 200 -22.32 20.47 1.72
N LEU A 201 -22.41 20.94 0.47
CA LEU A 201 -23.25 22.08 0.11
C LEU A 201 -24.74 21.77 0.26
N ASP A 202 -25.17 20.59 -0.18
CA ASP A 202 -26.55 20.13 -0.04
C ASP A 202 -26.96 20.06 1.43
N ILE A 203 -26.14 19.40 2.26
CA ILE A 203 -26.34 19.33 3.71
C ILE A 203 -26.38 20.72 4.35
N SER A 204 -25.49 21.63 3.94
CA SER A 204 -25.49 23.01 4.48
C SER A 204 -26.77 23.78 4.14
N THR A 205 -27.35 23.50 2.96
CA THR A 205 -28.61 24.09 2.52
C THR A 205 -29.76 23.53 3.34
N ASP A 206 -29.80 22.21 3.54
CA ASP A 206 -30.80 21.53 4.38
C ASP A 206 -30.76 22.00 5.84
N ILE A 207 -29.55 22.17 6.40
CA ILE A 207 -29.36 22.75 7.75
C ILE A 207 -29.96 24.15 7.79
N THR A 208 -29.65 24.99 6.81
CA THR A 208 -30.17 26.37 6.74
C THR A 208 -31.69 26.39 6.64
N VAL A 209 -32.29 25.49 5.87
CA VAL A 209 -33.76 25.37 5.76
C VAL A 209 -34.36 24.93 7.10
N LEU A 210 -33.77 23.92 7.74
CA LEU A 210 -34.23 23.42 9.04
C LEU A 210 -34.14 24.51 10.12
N GLU A 211 -33.02 25.23 10.18
CA GLU A 211 -32.85 26.37 11.09
C GLU A 211 -33.92 27.45 10.88
N ASN A 212 -34.21 27.79 9.63
CA ASN A 212 -35.26 28.76 9.31
C ASN A 212 -36.65 28.28 9.73
N MET A 213 -36.95 26.99 9.59
CA MET A 213 -38.21 26.40 10.07
C MET A 213 -38.30 26.45 11.60
N MET A 214 -37.25 26.02 12.30
CA MET A 214 -37.18 26.06 13.76
C MET A 214 -37.30 27.48 14.30
N ALA A 215 -36.68 28.46 13.65
CA ALA A 215 -36.77 29.86 14.04
C ALA A 215 -38.21 30.40 13.87
N ARG A 216 -38.89 30.04 12.78
CA ARG A 216 -40.30 30.40 12.55
C ARG A 216 -41.25 29.77 13.56
N GLU A 217 -40.90 28.59 14.07
CA GLU A 217 -41.66 27.87 15.10
C GLU A 217 -41.30 28.33 16.53
N GLY A 218 -40.35 29.26 16.69
CA GLY A 218 -39.89 29.75 18.00
C GLY A 218 -39.08 28.72 18.79
N LEU A 219 -38.56 27.69 18.12
CA LEU A 219 -37.75 26.63 18.73
C LEU A 219 -36.26 27.01 18.84
N VAL A 220 -35.82 28.07 18.13
CA VAL A 220 -34.48 28.66 18.23
C VAL A 220 -34.56 30.18 18.20
N ASP A 221 -33.78 30.83 19.06
CA ASP A 221 -33.78 32.30 19.22
C ASP A 221 -33.06 33.04 18.08
N SER A 222 -32.23 32.34 17.28
CA SER A 222 -31.52 32.86 16.10
C SER A 222 -30.98 31.72 15.23
N PRO A 223 -30.81 31.92 13.91
CA PRO A 223 -30.11 30.95 13.05
C PRO A 223 -28.69 30.73 13.58
N LEU A 224 -28.28 29.47 13.66
CA LEU A 224 -26.97 29.07 14.16
C LEU A 224 -25.95 29.42 13.08
N LYS A 225 -25.49 30.67 13.07
CA LYS A 225 -24.48 31.11 12.11
C LYS A 225 -23.24 30.23 12.21
N ALA A 226 -23.03 29.38 11.22
CA ALA A 226 -21.72 28.85 10.88
C ALA A 226 -20.90 30.03 10.31
N GLU A 227 -20.21 30.76 11.18
CA GLU A 227 -19.17 31.68 10.68
C GLU A 227 -17.98 30.84 10.20
N PRO A 228 -17.54 31.00 8.93
CA PRO A 228 -16.21 30.57 8.55
C PRO A 228 -15.23 31.47 9.29
N ASP A 229 -14.27 30.86 9.96
CA ASP A 229 -13.23 31.51 10.76
C ASP A 229 -12.29 32.32 9.84
N GLU A 230 -12.74 33.49 9.40
CA GLU A 230 -11.92 34.49 8.72
C GLU A 230 -12.08 35.83 9.43
N LYS A 231 -11.05 36.15 10.23
CA LYS A 231 -10.50 37.48 10.58
C LYS A 231 -10.46 37.74 12.08
N LYS A 232 -9.32 37.37 12.68
CA LYS A 232 -8.71 38.11 13.77
C LYS A 232 -7.20 37.89 13.77
N GLU A 233 -6.48 38.79 13.10
CA GLU A 233 -5.13 39.25 13.47
C GLU A 233 -4.89 40.57 12.73
N THR A 234 -5.43 41.65 13.29
CA THR A 234 -4.66 42.71 13.98
C THR A 234 -3.76 43.51 13.06
N ASP A 235 -4.36 44.57 12.55
CA ASP A 235 -3.82 45.92 12.42
C ASP A 235 -2.61 46.18 13.36
N ILE A 236 -1.38 45.92 12.87
CA ILE A 236 -0.16 46.43 13.48
C ILE A 236 0.17 47.75 12.79
N ARG A 237 -0.25 48.80 13.48
CA ARG A 237 0.11 50.22 13.33
C ARG A 237 1.59 50.41 12.93
N LEU A 238 1.82 50.85 11.69
CA LEU A 238 3.06 51.50 11.27
C LEU A 238 3.13 52.88 11.95
N GLU A 239 3.97 53.03 12.97
CA GLU A 239 4.51 54.34 13.33
C GLU A 239 5.85 54.54 12.63
N LEU A 240 6.01 55.76 12.13
CA LEU A 240 7.02 56.25 11.19
C LEU A 240 8.39 56.45 11.86
#